data_AF-A0A1F5UNH7-F1
#
_entry.id   AF-A0A1F5UNH7-F1
#
_cell.length_a   1.000
_cell.length_b   1.000
_cell.length_c   1.000
_cell.angle_alpha   90.00
_cell.angle_beta   90.00
_cell.angle_gamma   90.00
#
_symmetry.space_group_name_H-M   'P 1'
#
loop_
_entity.id
_entity.type
_entity.pdbx_description
1 polymer ?
#
loop_
_entity_poly.entity_id
_entity_poly.type
_entity_poly.pdbx_seq_one_letter_code
_entity_poly.pdbx_strand_id
1 'polypeptide(L)'
;MTSEARTRLTVDLPKALVEQADALVARGAARSRNRLIIEAVGAYLKQLQEAWIDAQFSPMARDKRYRNEQLQLDEEFTHSDWEALKLREASERK
;
A
#
# COMPACT_ATOMS: atom_id res chain seq x y z
N MET A 1 -16.52 -16.14 -9.63
CA MET A 1 -16.17 -14.71 -9.58
C MET A 1 -17.25 -14.02 -8.77
N THR A 2 -17.00 -13.75 -7.49
CA THR A 2 -17.94 -13.00 -6.65
C THR A 2 -17.93 -11.54 -7.09
N SER A 3 -19.01 -11.10 -7.74
CA SER A 3 -19.20 -9.68 -8.03
C SER A 3 -19.39 -8.95 -6.70
N GLU A 4 -18.46 -8.07 -6.34
CA GLU A 4 -18.66 -7.13 -5.22
C GLU A 4 -19.95 -6.32 -5.46
N ALA A 5 -20.68 -6.06 -4.38
CA ALA A 5 -21.87 -5.22 -4.43
C ALA A 5 -21.47 -3.80 -4.86
N ARG A 6 -22.19 -3.23 -5.83
CA ARG A 6 -21.92 -1.88 -6.35
C ARG A 6 -23.00 -0.91 -5.91
N THR A 7 -22.58 0.23 -5.38
CA THR A 7 -23.45 1.34 -5.04
C THR A 7 -23.33 2.44 -6.10
N ARG A 8 -24.46 2.97 -6.56
CA ARG A 8 -24.47 4.15 -7.44
C ARG A 8 -24.43 5.41 -6.59
N LEU A 9 -23.52 6.30 -6.92
CA LEU A 9 -23.33 7.58 -6.24
C LEU A 9 -23.26 8.69 -7.29
N THR A 10 -23.81 9.85 -6.96
CA THR A 10 -23.61 11.09 -7.71
C THR A 10 -22.59 11.93 -6.95
N VAL A 11 -21.57 12.41 -7.64
CA VAL A 11 -20.50 13.23 -7.08
C VAL A 11 -20.40 14.53 -7.86
N ASP A 12 -20.06 15.62 -7.18
CA ASP A 12 -19.72 16.88 -7.82
C ASP A 12 -18.21 16.89 -8.13
N LEU A 13 -17.87 17.13 -9.39
CA LEU A 13 -16.49 17.08 -9.90
C LEU A 13 -16.22 18.32 -10.76
N PRO A 14 -15.01 18.90 -10.67
CA PRO A 14 -14.64 20.02 -11.54
C PRO A 14 -14.78 19.66 -13.01
N LYS A 15 -15.41 20.54 -13.80
CA LYS A 15 -15.64 20.33 -15.24
C LYS A 15 -14.36 19.95 -15.99
N ALA A 16 -13.27 20.66 -15.71
CA ALA A 16 -11.96 20.39 -16.32
C ALA A 16 -11.43 18.98 -16.02
N LEU A 17 -11.72 18.44 -14.83
CA LEU A 17 -11.32 17.08 -14.47
C LEU A 17 -12.11 16.04 -15.26
N VAL A 18 -13.42 16.27 -15.43
CA VAL A 18 -14.29 15.40 -16.25
C VAL A 18 -13.82 15.40 -17.70
N GLU A 19 -13.51 16.57 -18.26
CA GLU A 19 -13.02 16.72 -19.64
C GLU A 19 -11.69 15.98 -19.86
N GLN A 20 -10.76 16.05 -18.90
CA GLN A 20 -9.50 15.31 -18.97
C GLN A 20 -9.73 13.79 -18.91
N ALA A 21 -10.60 13.33 -18.01
CA ALA A 21 -10.94 11.91 -17.93
C ALA A 21 -11.60 11.42 -19.23
N ASP A 22 -12.46 12.23 -19.83
CA ASP A 22 -13.08 11.95 -21.12
C ASP A 22 -12.08 11.84 -22.25
N ALA A 23 -11.11 12.76 -22.33
CA ALA A 23 -10.05 12.71 -23.32
C ALA A 23 -9.21 11.42 -23.19
N LEU A 24 -8.93 10.96 -21.97
CA LEU A 24 -8.19 9.71 -21.73
C LEU A 24 -8.99 8.48 -22.16
N VAL A 25 -10.30 8.46 -21.89
CA VAL A 25 -11.18 7.38 -22.34
C VAL A 25 -11.28 7.38 -23.87
N ALA A 26 -11.44 8.54 -24.51
CA ALA A 26 -11.51 8.67 -25.97
C ALA A 26 -10.22 8.20 -26.65
N ARG A 27 -9.06 8.39 -26.02
CA ARG A 27 -7.76 7.90 -26.49
C ARG A 27 -7.53 6.41 -26.23
N GLY A 28 -8.46 5.72 -25.58
CA GLY A 28 -8.33 4.31 -25.21
C GLY A 28 -7.38 4.05 -24.04
N ALA A 29 -6.84 5.08 -23.41
CA ALA A 29 -5.96 4.95 -22.25
C ALA A 29 -6.70 4.44 -21.00
N ALA A 30 -8.03 4.58 -20.97
CA ALA A 30 -8.87 4.01 -19.93
C ALA A 30 -10.20 3.48 -20.49
N ARG A 31 -10.68 2.37 -19.94
CA ARG A 31 -11.92 1.72 -20.40
C ARG A 31 -13.19 2.55 -20.13
N SER A 32 -13.21 3.35 -19.08
CA SER A 32 -14.34 4.23 -18.73
C SER A 32 -13.94 5.22 -17.64
N ARG A 33 -14.70 6.32 -17.50
CA ARG A 33 -14.55 7.27 -16.37
C ARG A 33 -14.70 6.56 -15.03
N ASN A 34 -15.68 5.67 -14.91
CA ASN A 34 -15.91 4.94 -13.66
C ASN A 34 -14.68 4.10 -13.27
N ARG A 35 -13.99 3.50 -14.24
CA ARG A 35 -12.75 2.76 -13.97
C ARG A 35 -11.64 3.68 -13.45
N LEU A 36 -11.46 4.85 -14.08
CA LEU A 36 -10.50 5.86 -13.61
C LEU A 36 -10.80 6.31 -12.18
N ILE A 37 -12.08 6.58 -11.88
CA ILE A 37 -12.50 7.01 -10.54
C ILE A 37 -12.23 5.90 -9.52
N ILE A 38 -12.56 4.64 -9.83
CA ILE A 38 -12.29 3.50 -8.93
C ILE A 38 -10.80 3.38 -8.64
N GLU A 39 -9.95 3.42 -9.67
CA GLU A 39 -8.49 3.28 -9.51
C GLU A 39 -7.90 4.46 -8.74
N ALA A 40 -8.30 5.69 -9.04
CA ALA A 40 -7.81 6.88 -8.36
C ALA A 40 -8.21 6.90 -6.88
N VAL A 41 -9.48 6.60 -6.57
CA VAL A 41 -9.98 6.55 -5.19
C VAL A 41 -9.31 5.41 -4.43
N GLY A 42 -9.16 4.23 -5.03
CA GLY A 42 -8.47 3.09 -4.40
C GLY A 42 -7.00 3.40 -4.08
N ALA A 43 -6.27 4.00 -5.02
CA ALA A 43 -4.89 4.40 -4.81
C ALA A 43 -4.76 5.46 -3.70
N TYR A 44 -5.64 6.46 -3.69
CA TYR A 44 -5.64 7.51 -2.67
C TYR A 44 -5.98 6.97 -1.28
N LEU A 45 -6.96 6.07 -1.16
CA LEU A 45 -7.28 5.42 0.11
C LEU A 45 -6.10 4.61 0.66
N LYS A 46 -5.38 3.88 -0.20
CA LYS A 46 -4.18 3.13 0.20
C LYS A 46 -3.10 4.07 0.74
N GLN A 47 -2.85 5.17 0.03
CA GLN A 47 -1.88 6.18 0.46
C GLN A 47 -2.27 6.81 1.80
N LEU A 48 -3.55 7.14 2.00
CA LEU A 48 -4.03 7.67 3.28
C LEU A 48 -3.90 6.65 4.42
N GLN A 49 -4.17 5.37 4.14
CA GLN A 49 -4.00 4.31 5.12
C GLN A 49 -2.53 4.16 5.53
N GLU A 50 -1.61 4.15 4.56
CA GLU A 50 -0.17 4.11 4.82
C GLU A 50 0.28 5.32 5.64
N ALA A 51 -0.11 6.54 5.25
CA ALA A 51 0.23 7.75 5.98
C ALA A 51 -0.36 7.77 7.41
N TRP A 52 -1.56 7.21 7.60
CA TRP A 52 -2.16 7.08 8.92
C TRP A 52 -1.37 6.11 9.80
N ILE A 53 -1.00 4.95 9.26
CA ILE A 53 -0.14 3.97 9.94
C ILE A 53 1.17 4.65 10.34
N ASP A 54 1.88 5.27 9.39
CA ASP A 54 3.16 5.94 9.65
C ASP A 54 3.04 7.03 10.73
N ALA A 55 1.93 7.78 10.75
CA ALA A 55 1.66 8.76 11.79
C ALA A 55 1.47 8.13 13.19
N GLN A 56 0.81 6.96 13.27
CA GLN A 56 0.64 6.23 14.54
C GLN A 56 1.97 5.67 15.07
N PHE A 57 2.89 5.29 14.17
CA PHE A 57 4.21 4.76 14.54
C PHE A 57 5.28 5.84 14.70
N SER A 58 5.05 7.06 14.24
CA SER A 58 5.97 8.21 14.35
C SER A 58 6.49 8.47 15.78
N PRO A 59 5.67 8.34 16.86
CA PRO A 59 6.16 8.47 18.23
C PRO A 59 7.18 7.40 18.62
N MET A 60 7.06 6.17 18.10
CA MET A 60 7.96 5.05 18.40
C MET A 60 9.37 5.27 17.82
N ALA A 61 9.48 5.95 16.68
CA ALA A 61 10.79 6.31 16.09
C ALA A 61 11.65 7.18 17.01
N ARG A 62 11.03 7.90 17.96
CA ARG A 62 11.73 8.75 18.94
C ARG A 62 11.91 8.07 20.29
N ASP A 63 11.22 6.96 20.53
CA ASP A 63 11.36 6.19 21.75
C ASP A 63 12.74 5.50 21.79
N LYS A 64 13.56 5.92 22.75
CA LYS A 64 14.93 5.41 22.92
C LYS A 64 14.93 4.04 23.61
N ARG A 65 13.92 3.73 24.43
CA ARG A 65 13.82 2.43 25.08
C ARG A 65 13.43 1.37 24.07
N TYR A 66 12.41 1.66 23.27
CA TYR A 66 11.99 0.79 22.18
C TYR A 66 13.14 0.47 21.20
N ARG A 67 13.91 1.49 20.78
CA ARG A 67 15.07 1.26 19.90
C ARG A 67 16.19 0.43 20.54
N ASN A 68 16.46 0.64 21.83
CA ASN A 68 17.49 -0.14 22.53
C ASN A 68 17.04 -1.60 22.72
N GLU A 69 15.76 -1.83 23.04
CA GLU A 69 15.18 -3.17 23.15
C GLU A 69 15.17 -3.88 21.78
N GLN A 70 14.85 -3.16 20.69
CA GLN A 70 14.98 -3.69 19.33
C GLN A 70 16.42 -4.08 18.98
N LEU A 71 17.40 -3.23 19.31
CA LEU A 71 18.82 -3.54 19.06
C LEU A 71 19.27 -4.77 19.86
N GLN A 72 18.82 -4.94 21.10
CA GLN A 72 19.13 -6.12 21.91
C GLN A 72 18.49 -7.39 21.31
N LEU A 73 17.24 -7.31 20.87
CA LEU A 73 16.58 -8.43 20.19
C LEU A 73 17.30 -8.79 18.88
N ASP A 74 17.62 -7.82 18.03
CA ASP A 74 18.35 -8.06 16.78
C ASP A 74 19.71 -8.75 17.04
N GLU A 75 20.42 -8.34 18.10
CA GLU A 75 21.69 -8.96 18.49
C GLU A 75 21.49 -10.40 18.99
N GLU A 76 20.46 -10.66 19.79
CA GLU A 76 20.11 -12.00 20.28
C GLU A 76 19.68 -12.95 19.14
N PHE A 77 19.01 -12.44 18.11
CA PHE A 77 18.50 -13.25 16.99
C PHE A 77 19.44 -13.34 15.79
N THR A 78 20.53 -12.55 15.73
CA THR A 78 21.49 -12.52 14.61
C THR A 78 21.99 -13.91 14.25
N HIS A 79 22.34 -14.75 15.24
CA HIS A 79 22.83 -16.10 14.97
C HIS A 79 21.75 -17.02 14.38
N SER A 80 20.52 -16.92 14.87
CA SER A 80 19.39 -17.70 14.40
C SER A 80 18.98 -17.32 12.97
N ASP A 81 19.05 -16.04 12.61
CA ASP A 81 18.73 -15.56 11.27
C ASP A 81 19.72 -16.09 10.21
N TRP A 82 21.00 -16.18 10.55
CA TRP A 82 22.02 -16.79 9.67
C TRP A 82 21.78 -18.28 9.44
N GLU A 83 21.38 -19.03 10.47
CA GLU A 83 21.07 -20.45 10.34
C GLU A 83 19.77 -20.67 9.55
N ALA A 84 18.76 -19.82 9.74
CA ALA A 84 17.52 -19.85 8.95
C ALA A 84 17.77 -19.56 7.46
N LEU A 85 18.65 -18.59 7.15
CA LEU A 85 19.05 -18.26 5.78
C LEU A 85 19.74 -19.43 5.09
N LYS A 86 20.73 -20.05 5.75
CA LYS A 86 21.46 -21.23 5.22
C LYS A 86 20.52 -22.42 4.99
N LEU A 87 19.59 -22.67 5.91
CA LEU A 87 18.63 -23.75 5.79
C LEU A 87 17.72 -23.56 4.57
N ARG A 88 17.26 -22.32 4.35
CA ARG A 88 16.46 -21.96 3.18
C ARG A 88 17.24 -22.14 1.87
N GLU A 89 18.47 -21.64 1.79
CA GLU A 89 19.33 -21.83 0.60
C GLU A 89 19.64 -23.30 0.32
N ALA A 90 19.80 -24.14 1.35
CA ALA A 90 20.03 -25.57 1.20
C ALA A 90 18.77 -26.31 0.70
N SER A 91 17.57 -25.82 1.05
CA SER A 91 16.31 -26.39 0.60
C SER A 91 15.96 -26.01 -0.85
N GLU A 92 16.39 -24.85 -1.33
CA GLU A 92 16.14 -24.35 -2.70
C GLU A 92 17.11 -24.95 -3.76
N ARG A 93 18.19 -25.62 -3.33
CA ARG A 93 19.18 -26.28 -4.22
C ARG A 93 18.92 -27.78 -4.47
N LYS A 94 17.82 -28.33 -3.96
CA LYS A 94 17.35 -29.70 -4.22
C LYS A 94 16.18 -29.68 -5.20
#